data_AF-A0A9E8NJ73-F1
#
_entry.id   AF-A0A9E8NJ73-F1
#
_cell.length_a   1.000
_cell.length_b   1.000
_cell.length_c   1.000
_cell.angle_alpha   90.00
_cell.angle_beta   90.00
_cell.angle_gamma   90.00
#
_symmetry.space_group_name_H-M   'P 1'
#
loop_
_entity.id
_entity.type
_entity.pdbx_description
1 polymer ?
#
loop_
_entity_poly.entity_id
_entity_poly.type
_entity_poly.pdbx_seq_one_letter_code
_entity_poly.pdbx_strand_id
1 'polypeptide(L)'
;MKNEPIPASKAETTDKKLTSILYLLQTQLEEMKDEADRSYELHKIGEKTDLVKYIEQRLDDPFGGLVKMSNNLDSQLKDLLNVFVKHFLRSNRELISSAYLDKTQREDLNYSIILNEDSLESRIAILNFYEIYDQIEPTLKFPVHFQFVPDQLADRISYKEKLDLSDKE
;
A
#
# COMPACT_ATOMS: atom_id res chain seq x y z
N MET A 1 41.80 -13.72 -4.74
CA MET A 1 40.57 -13.00 -4.35
C MET A 1 39.44 -13.99 -4.41
N LYS A 2 38.81 -14.30 -3.27
CA LYS A 2 37.62 -15.17 -3.23
C LYS A 2 36.40 -14.27 -3.44
N ASN A 3 35.62 -14.55 -4.49
CA ASN A 3 34.32 -13.92 -4.69
C ASN A 3 33.34 -14.57 -3.71
N GLU A 4 32.87 -13.81 -2.73
CA GLU A 4 31.73 -14.21 -1.92
C GLU A 4 30.43 -13.91 -2.70
N PRO A 5 29.44 -14.81 -2.67
CA PRO A 5 28.16 -14.58 -3.33
C PRO A 5 27.30 -13.60 -2.52
N ILE A 6 26.68 -12.66 -3.22
CA ILE A 6 25.71 -11.69 -2.67
C ILE A 6 24.46 -12.45 -2.19
N PRO A 7 23.95 -12.22 -0.97
CA PRO A 7 22.82 -12.97 -0.41
C PRO A 7 21.48 -12.55 -1.05
N ALA A 8 20.77 -13.52 -1.62
CA ALA A 8 19.51 -13.37 -2.36
C ALA A 8 18.22 -13.25 -1.50
N SER A 9 18.26 -12.82 -0.23
CA SER A 9 17.16 -13.15 0.70
C SER A 9 16.08 -12.07 0.97
N LYS A 10 16.28 -10.78 0.62
CA LYS A 10 15.31 -9.70 0.95
C LYS A 10 14.35 -9.31 -0.18
N ALA A 11 14.73 -9.48 -1.45
CA ALA A 11 13.84 -9.20 -2.59
C ALA A 11 12.78 -10.31 -2.77
N GLU A 12 13.15 -11.57 -2.54
CA GLU A 12 12.24 -12.72 -2.64
C GLU A 12 11.10 -12.69 -1.62
N THR A 13 11.32 -12.11 -0.43
CA THR A 13 10.34 -12.15 0.67
C THR A 13 9.20 -11.15 0.47
N THR A 14 9.45 -10.01 -0.16
CA THR A 14 8.42 -9.03 -0.53
C THR A 14 7.58 -9.53 -1.70
N ASP A 15 8.23 -10.15 -2.68
CA ASP A 15 7.57 -10.76 -3.84
C ASP A 15 6.67 -11.94 -3.44
N LYS A 16 7.12 -12.77 -2.48
CA LYS A 16 6.31 -13.83 -1.87
C LYS A 16 5.09 -13.28 -1.12
N LYS A 17 5.20 -12.15 -0.41
CA LYS A 17 4.05 -11.52 0.28
C LYS A 17 3.04 -10.95 -0.71
N LEU A 18 3.49 -10.26 -1.75
CA LEU A 18 2.63 -9.75 -2.81
C LEU A 18 1.91 -10.89 -3.54
N THR A 19 2.64 -11.94 -3.90
CA THR A 19 2.10 -13.16 -4.51
C THR A 19 1.07 -13.84 -3.59
N SER A 20 1.31 -13.87 -2.28
CA SER A 20 0.37 -14.45 -1.31
C SER A 20 -0.95 -13.66 -1.22
N ILE A 21 -0.88 -12.33 -1.31
CA ILE A 21 -2.07 -11.46 -1.31
C ILE A 21 -2.83 -11.60 -2.63
N LEU A 22 -2.12 -11.62 -3.77
CA LEU A 22 -2.72 -11.84 -5.09
C LEU A 22 -3.39 -13.22 -5.17
N TYR A 23 -2.75 -14.24 -4.61
CA TYR A 23 -3.32 -15.58 -4.52
C TYR A 23 -4.57 -15.61 -3.64
N LEU A 24 -4.55 -14.97 -2.47
CA LEU A 24 -5.72 -14.87 -1.60
C LEU A 24 -6.90 -14.17 -2.30
N LEU A 25 -6.62 -13.09 -3.03
CA LEU A 25 -7.64 -12.37 -3.82
C LEU A 25 -8.20 -13.23 -4.95
N GLN A 26 -7.35 -13.97 -5.66
CA GLN A 26 -7.76 -14.89 -6.71
C GLN A 26 -8.63 -16.03 -6.16
N THR A 27 -8.24 -16.65 -5.04
CA THR A 27 -9.01 -17.70 -4.38
C THR A 27 -10.39 -17.20 -3.93
N GLN A 28 -10.47 -16.00 -3.35
CA GLN A 28 -11.77 -15.45 -2.94
C GLN A 28 -12.70 -15.16 -4.13
N LEU A 29 -12.16 -14.73 -5.27
CA LEU A 29 -12.93 -14.51 -6.49
C LEU A 29 -13.42 -15.82 -7.11
N GLU A 30 -12.60 -16.88 -7.08
CA GLU A 30 -12.99 -18.22 -7.55
C GLU A 30 -14.04 -18.85 -6.64
N GLU A 31 -13.89 -18.74 -5.32
CA GLU A 31 -14.90 -19.24 -4.36
C GLU A 31 -16.25 -18.52 -4.54
N MET A 32 -16.25 -17.20 -4.73
CA MET A 32 -17.47 -16.44 -5.00
C MET A 32 -18.14 -16.85 -6.32
N LYS A 33 -17.35 -17.19 -7.34
CA LYS A 33 -17.86 -17.64 -8.64
C LYS A 33 -18.46 -19.05 -8.53
N ASP A 34 -17.77 -19.99 -7.90
CA ASP A 34 -18.24 -21.36 -7.71
C ASP A 34 -19.50 -21.42 -6.84
N GLU A 35 -19.61 -20.55 -5.84
CA GLU A 35 -20.79 -20.44 -4.98
C GLU A 35 -21.97 -19.77 -5.71
N ALA A 36 -21.71 -18.79 -6.57
CA ALA A 36 -22.73 -18.20 -7.44
C ALA A 36 -23.27 -19.22 -8.47
N ASP A 37 -22.40 -20.02 -9.08
CA ASP A 37 -22.78 -21.05 -10.04
C ASP A 37 -23.61 -22.17 -9.37
N ARG A 38 -23.24 -22.58 -8.14
CA ARG A 38 -24.05 -23.53 -7.34
C ARG A 38 -25.37 -22.95 -6.88
N SER A 39 -25.41 -21.67 -6.51
CA SER A 39 -26.64 -20.99 -6.12
C SER A 39 -27.62 -20.85 -7.31
N TYR A 40 -27.09 -20.70 -8.53
CA TYR A 40 -27.89 -20.68 -9.76
C TYR A 40 -28.50 -22.06 -10.07
N GLU A 41 -27.76 -23.14 -9.83
CA GLU A 41 -28.25 -24.53 -9.94
C GLU A 41 -29.33 -24.84 -8.89
N LEU A 42 -29.18 -24.35 -7.65
CA LEU A 42 -30.13 -24.59 -6.55
C LEU A 42 -31.40 -23.73 -6.65
N HIS A 43 -31.34 -22.54 -7.25
CA HIS A 43 -32.51 -21.70 -7.47
C HIS A 43 -33.54 -22.35 -8.41
N LYS A 44 -33.11 -23.27 -9.29
CA LYS A 44 -34.00 -24.08 -10.14
C LYS A 44 -34.86 -25.08 -9.35
N ILE A 45 -34.55 -25.36 -8.07
CA ILE A 45 -35.20 -26.42 -7.27
C ILE A 45 -36.15 -25.85 -6.20
N GLY A 46 -36.28 -24.52 -6.08
CA GLY A 46 -37.40 -23.89 -5.37
C GLY A 46 -37.36 -23.89 -3.84
N GLU A 47 -36.30 -24.39 -3.18
CA GLU A 47 -36.09 -24.16 -1.75
C GLU A 47 -35.19 -22.95 -1.51
N LYS A 48 -35.70 -21.97 -0.75
CA LYS A 48 -34.90 -20.83 -0.29
C LYS A 48 -34.03 -21.26 0.88
N THR A 49 -32.78 -21.56 0.60
CA THR A 49 -31.74 -21.82 1.62
C THR A 49 -31.39 -20.54 2.38
N ASP A 50 -30.71 -20.64 3.52
CA ASP A 50 -30.22 -19.46 4.27
C ASP A 50 -29.24 -18.60 3.45
N LEU A 51 -28.63 -19.17 2.41
CA LEU A 51 -27.83 -18.44 1.42
C LEU A 51 -28.72 -17.56 0.52
N VAL A 52 -29.93 -17.98 0.14
CA VAL A 52 -30.89 -17.15 -0.60
C VAL A 52 -31.35 -15.96 0.25
N LYS A 53 -31.55 -16.15 1.55
CA LYS A 53 -31.85 -15.04 2.48
C LYS A 53 -30.66 -14.09 2.64
N TYR A 54 -29.44 -14.63 2.69
CA TYR A 54 -28.21 -13.83 2.73
C TYR A 54 -28.00 -13.02 1.43
N ILE A 55 -28.28 -13.63 0.28
CA ILE A 55 -28.26 -12.97 -1.04
C ILE A 55 -29.37 -11.93 -1.13
N GLU A 56 -30.60 -12.20 -0.67
CA GLU A 56 -31.70 -11.23 -0.63
C GLU A 56 -31.37 -10.03 0.28
N GLN A 57 -30.79 -10.25 1.46
CA GLN A 57 -30.30 -9.18 2.35
C GLN A 57 -29.16 -8.36 1.74
N ARG A 58 -28.35 -8.97 0.86
CA ARG A 58 -27.31 -8.26 0.09
C ARG A 58 -27.84 -7.67 -1.22
N LEU A 59 -28.99 -8.11 -1.73
CA LEU A 59 -29.68 -7.57 -2.90
C LEU A 59 -30.51 -6.32 -2.57
N ASP A 60 -30.81 -6.08 -1.29
CA ASP A 60 -31.39 -4.81 -0.83
C ASP A 60 -30.37 -3.64 -0.90
N ASP A 61 -29.06 -3.91 -0.82
CA ASP A 61 -27.99 -2.92 -1.05
C ASP A 61 -26.68 -3.55 -1.62
N PRO A 62 -26.72 -4.12 -2.83
CA PRO A 62 -25.58 -4.81 -3.43
C PRO A 62 -24.46 -3.84 -3.78
N PHE A 63 -24.84 -2.60 -4.11
CA PHE A 63 -23.90 -1.53 -4.41
C PHE A 63 -23.18 -1.04 -3.15
N GLY A 64 -23.86 -0.90 -2.01
CA GLY A 64 -23.21 -0.51 -0.76
C GLY A 64 -22.23 -1.56 -0.23
N GLY A 65 -22.51 -2.85 -0.44
CA GLY A 65 -21.57 -3.93 -0.16
C GLY A 65 -20.30 -3.85 -1.02
N LEU A 66 -20.45 -3.64 -2.32
CA LEU A 66 -19.34 -3.47 -3.26
C LEU A 66 -18.54 -2.18 -2.98
N VAL A 67 -19.21 -1.08 -2.63
CA VAL A 67 -18.56 0.18 -2.25
C VAL A 67 -17.75 0.01 -0.97
N LYS A 68 -18.27 -0.67 0.06
CA LYS A 68 -17.50 -0.95 1.28
C LYS A 68 -16.30 -1.83 1.02
N MET A 69 -16.44 -2.85 0.17
CA MET A 69 -15.32 -3.71 -0.24
C MET A 69 -14.27 -2.91 -1.01
N SER A 70 -14.69 -2.07 -1.96
CA SER A 70 -13.80 -1.16 -2.69
C SER A 70 -13.06 -0.23 -1.74
N ASN A 71 -13.76 0.41 -0.79
CA ASN A 71 -13.15 1.31 0.18
C ASN A 71 -12.16 0.59 1.11
N ASN A 72 -12.42 -0.68 1.46
CA ASN A 72 -11.49 -1.49 2.24
C ASN A 72 -10.23 -1.84 1.43
N LEU A 73 -10.39 -2.22 0.16
CA LEU A 73 -9.25 -2.49 -0.74
C LEU A 73 -8.40 -1.23 -0.94
N ASP A 74 -9.05 -0.09 -1.11
CA ASP A 74 -8.41 1.22 -1.21
C ASP A 74 -7.58 1.55 0.02
N SER A 75 -8.14 1.37 1.22
CA SER A 75 -7.40 1.56 2.47
C SER A 75 -6.21 0.62 2.59
N GLN A 76 -6.38 -0.66 2.23
CA GLN A 76 -5.30 -1.65 2.29
C GLN A 76 -4.17 -1.32 1.29
N LEU A 77 -4.52 -0.92 0.08
CA LEU A 77 -3.56 -0.52 -0.94
C LEU A 77 -2.77 0.71 -0.50
N LYS A 78 -3.45 1.70 0.09
CA LYS A 78 -2.80 2.89 0.64
C LYS A 78 -1.86 2.55 1.79
N ASP A 79 -2.24 1.65 2.69
CA ASP A 79 -1.36 1.20 3.77
C ASP A 79 -0.13 0.46 3.22
N LEU A 80 -0.29 -0.33 2.16
CA LEU A 80 0.82 -0.99 1.47
C LEU A 80 1.76 0.03 0.82
N LEU A 81 1.22 1.04 0.14
CA LEU A 81 2.02 2.14 -0.43
C LEU A 81 2.77 2.91 0.66
N ASN A 82 2.14 3.17 1.80
CA ASN A 82 2.78 3.80 2.96
C ASN A 82 3.96 2.95 3.48
N VAL A 83 3.80 1.63 3.58
CA VAL A 83 4.88 0.71 3.95
C VAL A 83 6.01 0.75 2.91
N PHE A 84 5.68 0.75 1.62
CA PHE A 84 6.65 0.83 0.53
C PHE A 84 7.49 2.12 0.59
N VAL A 85 6.84 3.28 0.75
CA VAL A 85 7.52 4.56 0.88
C VAL A 85 8.42 4.59 2.12
N LYS A 86 7.92 4.16 3.28
CA LYS A 86 8.72 4.07 4.51
C LYS A 86 9.94 3.19 4.33
N HIS A 87 9.80 2.07 3.63
CA HIS A 87 10.91 1.19 3.32
C HIS A 87 11.95 1.88 2.42
N PHE A 88 11.50 2.55 1.36
CA PHE A 88 12.39 3.32 0.49
C PHE A 88 13.17 4.41 1.27
N LEU A 89 12.49 5.18 2.12
CA LEU A 89 13.13 6.22 2.93
C LEU A 89 14.14 5.63 3.93
N ARG A 90 13.84 4.47 4.54
CA ARG A 90 14.79 3.75 5.40
C ARG A 90 16.03 3.28 4.66
N SER A 91 15.87 2.76 3.45
CA SER A 91 16.99 2.34 2.60
C SER A 91 17.91 3.51 2.20
N ASN A 92 17.39 4.74 2.24
CA ASN A 92 18.13 5.98 1.97
C ASN A 92 18.44 6.78 3.24
N ARG A 93 18.40 6.15 4.43
CA ARG A 93 18.61 6.84 5.72
C ARG A 93 19.94 7.60 5.83
N GLU A 94 20.97 7.18 5.09
CA GLU A 94 22.27 7.86 5.10
C GLU A 94 22.19 9.29 4.55
N LEU A 95 21.18 9.56 3.72
CA LEU A 95 20.92 10.88 3.15
C LEU A 95 19.91 11.69 3.99
N ILE A 96 19.16 11.04 4.89
CA ILE A 96 18.00 11.61 5.56
C ILE A 96 18.29 11.75 7.06
N SER A 97 18.22 12.98 7.56
CA SER A 97 18.27 13.29 9.00
C SER A 97 16.97 12.86 9.68
N SER A 98 15.82 13.26 9.12
CA SER A 98 14.51 12.84 9.62
C SER A 98 13.44 12.89 8.53
N ALA A 99 12.40 12.08 8.70
CA ALA A 99 11.24 12.07 7.81
C ALA A 99 9.95 12.01 8.62
N TYR A 100 8.91 12.65 8.11
CA TYR A 100 7.62 12.79 8.77
C TYR A 100 6.50 12.50 7.76
N LEU A 101 5.49 11.77 8.18
CA LEU A 101 4.23 11.66 7.45
C LEU A 101 3.33 12.81 7.90
N ASP A 102 2.98 13.70 6.98
CA ASP A 102 2.25 14.91 7.29
C ASP A 102 0.82 14.62 7.75
N LYS A 103 0.26 15.53 8.55
CA LYS A 103 -1.14 15.48 8.96
C LYS A 103 -2.01 16.09 7.84
N THR A 104 -2.46 15.27 6.90
CA THR A 104 -3.31 15.71 5.79
C THR A 104 -4.79 15.42 6.09
N GLN A 105 -5.70 16.24 5.56
CA GLN A 105 -7.15 15.95 5.53
C GLN A 105 -7.56 15.18 4.26
N ARG A 106 -6.64 15.08 3.28
CA ARG A 106 -6.84 14.42 2.00
C ARG A 106 -6.29 13.00 2.04
N GLU A 107 -6.70 12.17 1.09
CA GLU A 107 -6.26 10.78 0.97
C GLU A 107 -4.78 10.63 0.54
N ASP A 108 -4.06 11.74 0.33
CA ASP A 108 -2.69 11.79 -0.18
C ASP A 108 -1.65 11.35 0.87
N LEU A 109 -0.54 10.78 0.38
CA LEU A 109 0.61 10.38 1.20
C LEU A 109 1.72 11.43 1.08
N ASN A 110 1.69 12.42 1.97
CA ASN A 110 2.66 13.53 1.98
C ASN A 110 3.75 13.32 3.02
N TYR A 111 5.01 13.41 2.61
CA TYR A 111 6.15 13.27 3.49
C TYR A 111 7.02 14.52 3.48
N SER A 112 7.26 15.05 4.68
CA SER A 112 8.29 16.05 4.92
C SER A 112 9.61 15.36 5.22
N ILE A 113 10.64 15.62 4.42
CA ILE A 113 11.97 14.99 4.49
C ILE A 113 13.02 16.07 4.80
N ILE A 114 13.83 15.82 5.81
CA ILE A 114 14.98 16.65 6.17
C ILE A 114 16.24 15.86 5.83
N LEU A 115 17.05 16.41 4.93
CA LEU A 115 18.29 15.77 4.48
C LEU A 115 19.44 16.07 5.44
N ASN A 116 20.41 15.15 5.53
CA ASN A 116 21.67 15.39 6.25
C ASN A 116 22.47 16.51 5.59
N GLU A 117 22.50 16.51 4.26
CA GLU A 117 23.04 17.58 3.43
C GLU A 117 22.03 17.94 2.34
N ASP A 118 21.59 19.20 2.32
CA ASP A 118 20.60 19.68 1.36
C ASP A 118 21.24 20.02 0.00
N SER A 119 21.71 18.98 -0.70
CA SER A 119 22.32 19.08 -2.02
C SER A 119 21.38 18.63 -3.14
N LEU A 120 21.66 19.06 -4.38
CA LEU A 120 20.92 18.60 -5.56
C LEU A 120 21.02 17.07 -5.72
N GLU A 121 22.20 16.50 -5.46
CA GLU A 121 22.47 15.06 -5.58
C GLU A 121 21.62 14.25 -4.58
N SER A 122 21.58 14.69 -3.31
CA SER A 122 20.77 14.05 -2.26
C SER A 122 19.27 14.14 -2.57
N ARG A 123 18.80 15.29 -3.10
CA ARG A 123 17.40 15.44 -3.52
C ARG A 123 17.05 14.53 -4.70
N ILE A 124 17.91 14.45 -5.72
CA ILE A 124 17.70 13.56 -6.88
C ILE A 124 17.63 12.11 -6.44
N ALA A 125 18.54 11.66 -5.57
CA ALA A 125 18.53 10.29 -5.07
C ALA A 125 17.19 9.89 -4.41
N ILE A 126 16.59 10.81 -3.64
CA ILE A 126 15.27 10.59 -3.04
C ILE A 126 14.14 10.68 -4.08
N LEU A 127 14.21 11.62 -5.02
CA LEU A 127 13.21 11.80 -6.08
C LEU A 127 13.22 10.66 -7.11
N ASN A 128 14.30 9.90 -7.25
CA ASN A 128 14.34 8.68 -8.06
C ASN A 128 13.34 7.61 -7.60
N PHE A 129 12.77 7.76 -6.39
CA PHE A 129 11.56 7.03 -6.00
C PHE A 129 10.48 7.05 -7.09
N TYR A 130 10.26 8.21 -7.71
CA TYR A 130 9.23 8.41 -8.72
C TYR A 130 9.45 7.57 -9.99
N GLU A 131 10.71 7.26 -10.33
CA GLU A 131 11.00 6.39 -11.48
C GLU A 131 10.48 4.96 -11.30
N ILE A 132 10.46 4.48 -10.05
CA ILE A 132 9.92 3.16 -9.69
C ILE A 132 8.42 3.27 -9.44
N TYR A 133 8.01 4.32 -8.73
CA TYR A 133 6.64 4.51 -8.31
C TYR A 133 5.69 4.73 -9.49
N ASP A 134 6.07 5.55 -10.49
CA ASP A 134 5.26 5.86 -11.66
C ASP A 134 5.02 4.65 -12.59
N GLN A 135 5.78 3.56 -12.42
CA GLN A 135 5.56 2.30 -13.14
C GLN A 135 4.42 1.45 -12.58
N ILE A 136 3.86 1.83 -11.42
CA ILE A 136 2.79 1.09 -10.75
C ILE A 136 1.45 1.81 -11.00
N GLU A 137 0.47 1.13 -11.60
CA GLU A 137 -0.87 1.68 -11.94
C GLU A 137 -1.65 2.40 -10.81
N PRO A 138 -1.50 2.09 -9.50
CA PRO A 138 -2.20 2.78 -8.41
C PRO A 138 -1.80 4.26 -8.18
N THR A 139 -0.74 4.75 -8.83
CA THR A 139 -0.22 6.12 -8.72
C THR A 139 -1.29 7.19 -8.91
N LEU A 140 -2.32 6.92 -9.72
CA LEU A 140 -3.40 7.87 -9.99
C LEU A 140 -4.39 8.03 -8.83
N LYS A 141 -4.48 7.06 -7.91
CA LYS A 141 -5.48 7.06 -6.83
C LYS A 141 -4.93 7.56 -5.49
N PHE A 142 -3.66 7.31 -5.21
CA PHE A 142 -3.01 7.67 -3.95
C PHE A 142 -1.67 8.34 -4.18
N PRO A 143 -1.64 9.61 -4.62
CA PRO A 143 -0.39 10.27 -4.94
C PRO A 143 0.53 10.36 -3.71
N VAL A 144 1.82 10.09 -3.94
CA VAL A 144 2.87 10.24 -2.94
C VAL A 144 3.63 11.52 -3.23
N HIS A 145 3.75 12.40 -2.23
CA HIS A 145 4.47 13.67 -2.37
C HIS A 145 5.62 13.75 -1.38
N PHE A 146 6.79 14.15 -1.87
CA PHE A 146 7.94 14.48 -1.04
C PHE A 146 8.17 15.98 -1.01
N GLN A 147 8.27 16.53 0.20
CA GLN A 147 8.65 17.90 0.45
C GLN A 147 9.97 17.92 1.22
N PHE A 148 10.99 18.57 0.66
CA PHE A 148 12.24 18.80 1.36
C PHE A 148 12.11 20.02 2.27
N VAL A 149 12.40 19.83 3.56
CA VAL A 149 12.28 20.87 4.58
C VAL A 149 13.66 21.18 5.15
N PRO A 150 14.08 22.45 5.18
CA PRO A 150 15.31 22.85 5.88
C PRO A 150 15.23 22.49 7.36
N ASP A 151 16.33 22.02 7.93
CA ASP A 151 16.41 21.56 9.34
C ASP A 151 15.88 22.60 10.35
N GLN A 152 16.12 23.89 10.07
CA GLN A 152 15.66 25.03 10.88
C GLN A 152 14.13 25.12 11.01
N LEU A 153 13.38 24.46 10.13
CA LEU A 153 11.92 24.46 10.10
C LEU A 153 11.33 23.12 10.57
N ALA A 154 12.15 22.17 11.04
CA ALA A 154 11.72 20.85 11.50
C ALA A 154 10.59 20.92 12.53
N ASP A 155 10.74 21.80 13.52
CA ASP A 155 9.78 21.94 14.64
C ASP A 155 8.42 22.52 14.21
N ARG A 156 8.32 23.04 12.98
CA ARG A 156 7.08 23.61 12.43
C ARG A 156 6.29 22.61 11.60
N ILE A 157 6.84 21.41 11.36
CA ILE A 157 6.16 20.38 10.58
C ILE A 157 4.98 19.84 11.40
N SER A 158 3.78 19.96 10.85
CA SER A 158 2.58 19.34 11.41
C SER A 158 2.44 17.91 10.89
N TYR A 159 2.88 16.93 11.68
CA TYR A 159 2.91 15.53 11.26
C TYR A 159 1.93 14.64 12.03
N LYS A 160 1.48 13.58 11.34
CA LYS A 160 0.74 12.45 11.93
C LYS A 160 1.70 11.46 12.60
N GLU A 161 2.85 11.22 11.96
CA GLU A 161 3.84 10.24 12.41
C GLU A 161 5.24 10.72 12.07
N LYS A 162 6.16 10.64 13.04
CA LYS A 162 7.60 10.73 12.78
C LYS A 162 8.09 9.34 12.40
N LEU A 163 8.73 9.21 11.24
CA LEU A 163 9.21 7.93 10.76
C LEU A 163 10.44 7.51 11.56
N ASP A 164 10.41 6.27 12.05
CA ASP A 164 11.59 5.59 12.54
C ASP A 164 12.40 5.09 11.33
N LEU A 165 13.59 5.67 11.11
CA LEU A 165 14.49 5.35 10.01
C LEU A 165 15.52 4.27 10.39
N SER A 166 15.50 3.76 11.61
CA SER A 166 16.36 2.65 12.03
C SER A 166 15.95 1.33 11.37
N ASP A 167 16.90 0.40 11.23
CA ASP A 167 16.57 -0.97 10.85
C ASP A 167 15.75 -1.60 11.98
N LYS A 168 14.50 -1.97 11.68
CA LYS A 168 13.85 -3.05 12.43
C LYS A 168 14.37 -4.35 11.83
N GLU A 169 15.32 -4.97 12.54
CA GLU A 169 15.75 -6.36 12.32
C GLU A 169 14.56 -7.32 12.31
#